data_AF-A0A377ZZ53-F1
#
_entry.id   AF-A0A377ZZ53-F1
#
_cell.length_a   1.000
_cell.length_b   1.000
_cell.length_c   1.000
_cell.angle_alpha   90.00
_cell.angle_beta   90.00
_cell.angle_gamma   90.00
#
_symmetry.space_group_name_H-M   'P 1'
#
loop_
_entity.id
_entity.type
_entity.pdbx_description
1 polymer ?
#
loop_
_entity_poly.entity_id
_entity_poly.type
_entity_poly.pdbx_seq_one_letter_code
_entity_poly.pdbx_strand_id
1 'polypeptide(L)'
;METSTFDTQKRRITYQLFINAPNDRLVTTNVRFWKDSGIAVDLTSAGMRVEMGSLSTLFGGGVSFDIPEGLDLGEPVANKTEYHLFDDQKSIQDSVFTEHIDYVMFFKDSVRGLQPGAPVEFRGIRLGTVGKVPFFIPG
;
A
#
# COMPACT_ATOMS: atom_id res chain seq x y z
N MET A 1 -15.64 -13.33 -14.69
CA MET A 1 -15.30 -12.21 -15.59
C MET A 1 -14.84 -11.06 -14.74
N GLU A 2 -13.66 -10.53 -15.02
CA GLU A 2 -13.17 -9.33 -14.33
C GLU A 2 -13.77 -8.11 -15.03
N THR A 3 -14.29 -7.15 -14.27
CA THR A 3 -14.92 -5.95 -14.84
C THR A 3 -14.39 -4.73 -14.12
N SER A 4 -14.03 -3.69 -14.86
CA SER A 4 -13.64 -2.39 -14.33
C SER A 4 -14.77 -1.39 -14.62
N THR A 5 -15.19 -0.65 -13.59
CA THR A 5 -16.19 0.41 -13.71
C THR A 5 -15.63 1.70 -13.17
N PHE A 6 -15.66 2.77 -13.97
CA PHE A 6 -15.25 4.10 -13.54
C PHE A 6 -16.46 4.92 -13.09
N ASP A 7 -16.47 5.31 -11.81
CA ASP A 7 -17.43 6.27 -11.27
C ASP A 7 -16.90 7.69 -11.51
N THR A 8 -17.52 8.40 -12.46
CA THR A 8 -17.10 9.75 -12.86
C THR A 8 -17.34 10.80 -11.78
N GLN A 9 -18.32 10.60 -10.89
CA GLN A 9 -18.62 11.53 -9.81
C GLN A 9 -17.61 11.36 -8.67
N LYS A 10 -17.30 10.11 -8.31
CA LYS A 10 -16.33 9.81 -7.24
C LYS A 10 -14.88 9.80 -7.70
N ARG A 11 -14.64 9.84 -9.02
CA ARG A 11 -13.31 9.69 -9.65
C ARG A 11 -12.57 8.44 -9.17
N ARG A 12 -13.30 7.31 -9.07
CA ARG A 12 -12.76 6.02 -8.62
C ARG A 12 -13.01 4.94 -9.65
N ILE A 13 -12.07 4.01 -9.77
CA ILE A 13 -12.25 2.77 -10.52
C ILE A 13 -12.57 1.66 -9.52
N THR A 14 -13.63 0.91 -9.78
CA THR A 14 -13.97 -0.31 -9.04
C THR A 14 -13.66 -1.52 -9.91
N TYR A 15 -12.94 -2.48 -9.36
CA TYR A 15 -12.62 -3.75 -10.01
C TYR A 15 -13.43 -4.86 -9.35
N GLN A 16 -14.09 -5.68 -10.16
CA GLN A 16 -14.71 -6.91 -9.70
C GLN A 16 -13.79 -8.08 -10.01
N LEU A 17 -13.28 -8.73 -8.97
CA LEU A 17 -12.43 -9.90 -9.07
C LEU A 17 -13.25 -11.19 -8.93
N PHE A 18 -12.79 -12.26 -9.57
CA PHE A 18 -13.35 -13.60 -9.38
C PHE A 18 -12.26 -14.53 -8.86
N ILE A 19 -12.46 -15.05 -7.65
CA ILE A 19 -11.49 -15.90 -6.96
C ILE A 19 -12.03 -17.33 -6.98
N ASN A 20 -11.29 -18.23 -7.64
CA ASN A 20 -11.70 -19.63 -7.80
C ASN A 20 -11.59 -20.39 -6.48
N ALA A 21 -12.52 -21.30 -6.25
CA ALA A 21 -12.36 -22.31 -5.21
C ALA A 21 -11.13 -23.20 -5.50
N PRO A 22 -10.37 -23.61 -4.46
CA PRO A 22 -10.63 -23.42 -3.03
C PRO A 22 -10.00 -22.13 -2.43
N ASN A 23 -9.44 -21.25 -3.27
CA ASN A 23 -8.70 -20.07 -2.82
C ASN A 23 -9.60 -18.95 -2.32
N ASP A 24 -10.90 -19.01 -2.60
CA ASP A 24 -11.93 -18.09 -2.08
C ASP A 24 -11.92 -18.02 -0.55
N ARG A 25 -11.55 -19.12 0.11
CA ARG A 25 -11.44 -19.21 1.59
C ARG A 25 -10.27 -18.44 2.18
N LEU A 26 -9.29 -18.04 1.37
CA LEU A 26 -8.14 -17.25 1.82
C LEU A 26 -8.50 -15.78 2.01
N VAL A 27 -9.65 -15.34 1.50
CA VAL A 27 -10.09 -13.95 1.58
C VAL A 27 -10.88 -13.74 2.87
N THR A 28 -10.27 -12.99 3.79
CA THR A 28 -10.84 -12.65 5.09
C THR A 28 -10.84 -11.14 5.31
N THR A 29 -11.52 -10.67 6.37
CA THR A 29 -11.64 -9.23 6.69
C THR A 29 -10.31 -8.48 6.76
N ASN A 30 -9.23 -9.18 7.11
CA ASN A 30 -7.91 -8.58 7.32
C ASN A 30 -7.01 -8.64 6.08
N VAL A 31 -7.45 -9.32 5.01
CA VAL A 31 -6.71 -9.37 3.75
C VAL A 31 -6.61 -7.98 3.14
N ARG A 32 -5.46 -7.72 2.51
CA ARG A 32 -5.18 -6.51 1.76
C ARG A 32 -4.81 -6.88 0.32
N PHE A 33 -5.32 -6.12 -0.62
CA PHE A 33 -5.08 -6.30 -2.06
C PHE A 33 -4.16 -5.21 -2.57
N TRP A 34 -3.17 -5.55 -3.40
CA TRP A 34 -2.29 -4.57 -4.05
C TRP A 34 -2.11 -4.90 -5.53
N LYS A 35 -1.81 -3.86 -6.31
CA LYS A 35 -1.44 -4.03 -7.72
C LYS A 35 -0.05 -4.64 -7.81
N ASP A 36 0.08 -5.60 -8.72
CA ASP A 36 1.35 -6.20 -9.09
C ASP A 36 1.69 -5.72 -10.50
N SER A 37 2.63 -4.78 -10.62
CA SER A 37 2.99 -4.14 -11.89
C SER A 37 3.98 -4.96 -12.72
N GLY A 38 4.29 -6.20 -12.31
CA GLY A 38 5.14 -7.13 -13.06
C GLY A 38 6.64 -6.81 -12.98
N ILE A 39 7.04 -5.55 -12.80
CA ILE A 39 8.40 -5.13 -12.46
C ILE A 39 8.33 -4.07 -11.37
N ALA A 40 9.05 -4.28 -10.27
CA ALA A 40 9.35 -3.26 -9.29
C ALA A 40 10.88 -3.07 -9.21
N VAL A 41 11.31 -1.81 -9.18
CA VAL A 41 12.73 -1.44 -9.06
C VAL A 41 12.87 -0.52 -7.88
N ASP A 42 13.58 -0.99 -6.85
CA ASP A 42 13.93 -0.21 -5.67
C ASP A 42 15.41 0.13 -5.70
N LEU A 43 15.72 1.42 -5.66
CA LEU A 43 17.10 1.91 -5.51
C LEU A 43 17.27 2.48 -4.11
N THR A 44 18.10 1.82 -3.30
CA THR A 44 18.35 2.20 -1.90
C THR A 44 19.84 2.46 -1.67
N SER A 45 20.20 3.05 -0.54
CA SER A 45 21.59 3.19 -0.10
C SER A 45 22.32 1.85 0.07
N ALA A 46 21.58 0.74 0.26
CA ALA A 46 22.11 -0.61 0.34
C ALA A 46 22.33 -1.26 -1.05
N GLY A 47 21.85 -0.65 -2.13
CA GLY A 47 21.96 -1.16 -3.49
C GLY A 47 20.63 -1.16 -4.26
N MET A 48 20.68 -1.73 -5.46
CA MET A 48 19.53 -1.89 -6.35
C MET A 48 18.88 -3.25 -6.12
N ARG A 49 17.56 -3.25 -5.87
CA ARG A 49 16.71 -4.45 -5.81
C ARG A 49 15.72 -4.40 -6.98
N VAL A 50 15.61 -5.51 -7.70
CA VAL A 50 14.65 -5.67 -8.78
C VAL A 50 13.77 -6.85 -8.46
N GLU A 51 12.47 -6.63 -8.42
CA GLU A 51 11.46 -7.68 -8.26
C GLU A 51 10.73 -7.85 -9.59
N MET A 52 10.71 -9.08 -10.10
CA MET A 52 10.01 -9.44 -11.33
C MET A 52 8.86 -10.39 -10.99
N GLY A 53 7.65 -9.99 -11.37
CA GLY A 53 6.45 -10.81 -11.29
C GLY A 53 6.42 -11.90 -12.37
N SER A 54 5.33 -12.66 -12.42
CA SER A 54 5.14 -13.71 -13.42
C SER A 54 5.08 -13.15 -14.86
N LEU A 55 5.35 -13.99 -15.87
CA LEU A 55 5.29 -13.59 -17.28
C LEU A 55 3.91 -12.99 -17.65
N SER A 56 2.82 -13.51 -17.10
CA SER A 56 1.48 -12.95 -17.26
C SER A 56 1.33 -11.54 -16.65
N THR A 57 1.90 -11.32 -15.45
CA THR A 57 1.87 -10.02 -14.77
C THR A 57 2.68 -8.96 -15.53
N LEU A 58 3.76 -9.36 -16.20
CA LEU A 58 4.58 -8.46 -17.03
C LEU A 58 3.81 -7.87 -18.23
N PHE A 59 2.86 -8.62 -18.81
CA PHE A 59 2.12 -8.20 -20.00
C PHE A 59 0.74 -7.59 -19.70
N GLY A 60 0.10 -7.98 -18.59
CA GLY A 60 -1.26 -7.56 -18.25
C GLY A 60 -1.41 -6.85 -16.89
N GLY A 61 -0.36 -6.78 -16.09
CA GLY A 61 -0.46 -6.49 -14.66
C GLY A 61 -1.13 -7.63 -13.88
N GLY A 62 -1.31 -7.43 -12.58
CA GLY A 62 -2.00 -8.38 -11.72
C GLY A 62 -2.49 -7.73 -10.43
N VAL A 63 -3.30 -8.47 -9.67
CA VAL A 63 -3.67 -8.12 -8.30
C VAL A 63 -3.29 -9.28 -7.41
N SER A 64 -2.50 -8.98 -6.38
CA SER A 64 -2.08 -9.93 -5.36
C SER A 64 -2.75 -9.56 -4.03
N PHE A 65 -2.87 -10.54 -3.13
CA PHE A 65 -3.45 -10.32 -1.82
C PHE A 65 -2.81 -11.21 -0.77
N ASP A 66 -2.77 -10.71 0.47
CA ASP A 66 -2.26 -11.44 1.63
C ASP A 66 -2.73 -10.75 2.93
N ILE A 67 -2.44 -11.40 4.05
CA ILE A 67 -2.61 -10.86 5.39
C ILE A 67 -1.30 -10.15 5.77
N PRO A 68 -1.33 -8.85 6.06
CA PRO A 68 -0.12 -8.13 6.48
C PRO A 68 0.53 -8.74 7.72
N GLU A 69 1.86 -8.70 7.79
CA GLU A 69 2.62 -9.17 8.95
C GLU A 69 2.14 -8.49 10.25
N GLY A 70 1.91 -9.30 11.29
CA GLY A 70 1.45 -8.81 12.60
C GLY A 70 -0.08 -8.69 12.72
N LEU A 71 -0.85 -8.99 11.68
CA LEU A 71 -2.30 -9.12 11.77
C LEU A 71 -2.72 -10.60 11.86
N ASP A 72 -3.70 -10.87 12.72
CA ASP A 72 -4.31 -12.18 12.82
C ASP A 72 -5.19 -12.49 11.60
N LEU A 73 -5.44 -13.79 11.38
CA LEU A 73 -6.40 -14.24 10.38
C LEU A 73 -7.78 -13.65 10.67
N GLY A 74 -8.36 -12.97 9.68
CA GLY A 74 -9.67 -12.36 9.81
C GLY A 74 -10.81 -13.36 9.71
N GLU A 75 -12.04 -12.85 9.77
CA GLU A 75 -13.24 -13.66 9.56
C GLU A 75 -13.53 -13.85 8.06
N PRO A 76 -14.19 -14.95 7.66
CA PRO A 76 -14.67 -15.13 6.30
C PRO A 76 -15.59 -13.99 5.88
N VAL A 77 -15.43 -13.49 4.65
CA VAL A 77 -16.25 -12.39 4.14
C VAL A 77 -17.37 -12.86 3.22
N ALA A 78 -18.43 -12.06 3.16
CA ALA A 78 -19.50 -12.27 2.20
C ALA A 78 -19.04 -11.93 0.76
N ASN A 79 -19.67 -12.56 -0.22
CA ASN A 79 -19.44 -12.24 -1.63
C ASN A 79 -19.68 -10.75 -1.91
N LYS A 80 -18.82 -10.17 -2.75
CA LYS A 80 -18.83 -8.74 -3.14
C LYS A 80 -18.51 -7.75 -2.00
N THR A 81 -17.88 -8.22 -0.93
CA THR A 81 -17.25 -7.30 0.05
C THR A 81 -16.22 -6.42 -0.65
N GLU A 82 -16.27 -5.11 -0.38
CA GLU A 82 -15.35 -4.14 -0.98
C GLU A 82 -14.02 -4.09 -0.22
N TYR A 83 -12.93 -4.00 -0.97
CA TYR A 83 -11.57 -3.85 -0.45
C TYR A 83 -10.89 -2.65 -1.09
N HIS A 84 -9.95 -2.04 -0.36
CA HIS A 84 -9.05 -1.06 -0.95
C HIS A 84 -7.96 -1.76 -1.75
N LEU A 85 -7.71 -1.27 -2.97
CA LEU A 85 -6.62 -1.73 -3.83
C LEU A 85 -5.44 -0.77 -3.68
N PHE A 86 -4.41 -1.25 -2.99
CA PHE A 86 -3.17 -0.52 -2.76
C PHE A 86 -2.29 -0.49 -4.02
N ASP A 87 -1.42 0.51 -4.10
CA ASP A 87 -0.52 0.67 -5.26
C ASP A 87 0.56 -0.42 -5.30
N ASP A 88 1.04 -0.83 -4.13
CA ASP A 88 2.05 -1.89 -3.95
C ASP A 88 1.99 -2.45 -2.52
N GLN A 89 2.71 -3.55 -2.24
CA GLN A 89 2.74 -4.17 -0.91
C GLN A 89 3.36 -3.26 0.17
N LYS A 90 4.29 -2.38 -0.20
CA LYS A 90 4.99 -1.49 0.74
C LYS A 90 4.04 -0.43 1.30
N SER A 91 3.15 0.10 0.47
CA SER A 91 2.10 1.04 0.88
C SER A 91 1.11 0.44 1.88
N ILE A 92 0.97 -0.89 1.90
CA ILE A 92 0.19 -1.59 2.93
C ILE A 92 0.92 -1.55 4.27
N GLN A 93 2.22 -1.85 4.31
CA GLN A 93 2.99 -1.81 5.56
C GLN A 93 2.93 -0.42 6.19
N ASP A 94 3.10 0.64 5.40
CA ASP A 94 2.98 2.02 5.89
C ASP A 94 1.54 2.34 6.37
N SER A 95 0.51 1.67 5.82
CA SER A 95 -0.89 1.83 6.23
C SER A 95 -1.30 1.00 7.45
N VAL A 96 -0.64 -0.13 7.74
CA VAL A 96 -0.95 -1.00 8.89
C VAL A 96 -0.56 -0.34 10.22
N PHE A 97 0.38 0.61 10.20
CA PHE A 97 0.64 1.53 11.30
C PHE A 97 -0.45 2.63 11.40
N THR A 98 -1.72 2.22 11.35
CA THR A 98 -2.87 3.14 11.35
C THR A 98 -2.94 3.95 12.66
N GLU A 99 -2.47 3.38 13.77
CA GLU A 99 -2.20 4.16 14.99
C GLU A 99 -0.86 4.88 14.87
N HIS A 100 -0.94 6.15 14.48
CA HIS A 100 0.19 7.07 14.47
C HIS A 100 -0.11 8.23 15.42
N ILE A 101 0.91 8.65 16.15
CA ILE A 101 0.86 9.91 16.90
C ILE A 101 1.51 10.96 16.02
N ASP A 102 0.69 11.88 15.50
CA ASP A 102 1.17 13.00 14.68
C ASP A 102 1.98 13.99 15.51
N TYR A 103 3.16 14.34 15.01
CA TYR A 103 4.00 15.40 15.55
C TYR A 103 4.29 16.45 14.48
N VAL A 104 4.30 17.72 14.89
CA VAL A 104 4.73 18.84 14.03
C VAL A 104 6.09 19.33 14.50
N MET A 105 7.03 19.40 13.57
CA MET A 105 8.38 19.90 13.81
C MET A 105 8.63 21.18 13.01
N PHE A 106 9.22 22.19 13.66
CA PHE A 106 9.59 23.45 13.01
C PHE A 106 11.09 23.47 12.75
N PHE A 107 11.46 23.58 11.47
CA PHE A 107 12.85 23.71 11.04
C PHE A 107 13.14 25.17 10.69
N LYS A 108 14.20 25.73 11.28
CA LYS A 108 14.71 27.06 10.92
C LYS A 108 15.54 27.03 9.65
N ASP A 109 16.20 25.90 9.40
CA ASP A 109 17.02 25.65 8.24
C ASP A 109 16.22 25.03 7.09
N SER A 110 16.83 25.00 5.90
CA SER A 110 16.23 24.45 4.69
C SER A 110 15.98 22.95 4.81
N VAL A 111 14.71 22.54 4.64
CA VAL A 111 14.29 21.13 4.51
C VAL A 111 14.34 20.61 3.07
N ARG A 112 15.12 21.26 2.19
CA ARG A 112 15.28 20.85 0.78
C ARG A 112 15.73 19.39 0.69
N GLY A 113 15.00 18.60 -0.10
CA GLY A 113 15.27 17.18 -0.28
C GLY A 113 14.47 16.26 0.66
N LEU A 114 13.83 16.80 1.69
CA LEU A 114 12.87 16.05 2.51
C LEU A 114 11.59 15.80 1.69
N GLN A 115 11.13 14.56 1.67
CA GLN A 115 9.93 14.13 0.93
C GLN A 115 8.98 13.38 1.88
N PRO A 116 7.66 13.41 1.64
CA PRO A 116 6.72 12.51 2.30
C PRO A 116 7.19 11.06 2.18
N GLY A 117 7.05 10.29 3.25
CA GLY A 117 7.53 8.90 3.34
C GLY A 117 9.00 8.73 3.77
N ALA A 118 9.79 9.82 3.82
CA ALA A 118 11.16 9.74 4.33
C ALA A 118 11.18 9.21 5.79
N PRO A 119 12.14 8.35 6.16
CA PRO A 119 12.16 7.75 7.49
C PRO A 119 12.50 8.79 8.57
N VAL A 120 11.80 8.70 9.70
CA VAL A 120 12.16 9.40 10.94
C VAL A 120 12.90 8.41 11.82
N GLU A 121 14.15 8.68 12.14
CA GLU A 121 15.02 7.76 12.86
C GLU A 121 15.50 8.33 14.20
N PHE A 122 15.65 7.45 15.19
CA PHE A 122 16.35 7.75 16.44
C PHE A 122 17.43 6.71 16.67
N ARG A 123 18.69 7.18 16.74
CA ARG A 123 19.87 6.30 16.92
C ARG A 123 19.96 5.17 15.88
N GLY A 124 19.56 5.45 14.64
CA GLY A 124 19.56 4.48 13.53
C GLY A 124 18.38 3.51 13.52
N ILE A 125 17.39 3.68 14.39
CA ILE A 125 16.15 2.89 14.40
C ILE A 125 15.03 3.74 13.80
N ARG A 126 14.34 3.24 12.77
CA ARG A 126 13.16 3.88 12.18
C ARG A 126 12.02 3.88 13.19
N LEU A 127 11.57 5.07 13.58
CA LEU A 127 10.44 5.30 14.48
C LEU A 127 9.16 5.71 13.76
N GLY A 128 9.28 6.19 12.52
CA GLY A 128 8.12 6.63 11.74
C GLY A 128 8.49 7.12 10.35
N THR A 129 7.59 7.90 9.75
CA THR A 129 7.74 8.49 8.42
C THR A 129 7.30 9.94 8.41
N VAL A 130 7.89 10.74 7.53
CA VAL A 130 7.43 12.11 7.28
C VAL A 130 6.06 12.06 6.61
N GLY A 131 5.02 12.53 7.30
CA GLY A 131 3.67 12.59 6.74
C GLY A 131 3.52 13.67 5.66
N LYS A 132 3.89 14.92 5.97
CA LYS A 132 3.77 16.08 5.05
C LYS A 132 4.93 17.06 5.22
N VAL A 133 5.39 17.64 4.12
CA VAL A 133 6.36 18.74 4.10
C VAL A 133 6.18 19.58 2.82
N PRO A 134 5.98 20.91 2.91
CA PRO A 134 5.67 21.66 4.13
C PRO A 134 4.28 21.31 4.69
N PHE A 135 4.09 21.48 5.99
CA PHE A 135 2.79 21.30 6.63
C PHE A 135 2.08 22.65 6.77
N PHE A 136 0.86 22.74 6.24
CA PHE A 136 -0.02 23.90 6.43
C PHE A 136 -1.15 23.51 7.38
N ILE A 137 -1.35 24.32 8.42
CA ILE A 137 -2.49 24.15 9.33
C ILE A 137 -3.76 24.57 8.57
N PRO A 138 -4.76 23.70 8.43
CA PRO A 138 -6.06 24.11 7.87
C PRO A 138 -6.65 25.21 8.76
N GLY A 139 -7.02 26.34 8.14
CA GLY A 139 -7.72 27.43 8.80
C GLY A 139 -9.21 27.15 8.99
#